data_AF-W7JQ27-F1
#
_entry.id   AF-W7JQ27-F1
#
_cell.length_a   1.000
_cell.length_b   1.000
_cell.length_c   1.000
_cell.angle_alpha   90.00
_cell.angle_beta   90.00
_cell.angle_gamma   90.00
#
_symmetry.space_group_name_H-M   'P 1'
#
loop_
_entity.id
_entity.type
_entity.pdbx_description
1 polymer ?
#
loop_
_entity_poly.entity_id
_entity_poly.type
_entity_poly.pdbx_seq_one_letter_code
_entity_poly.pdbx_strand_id
1 'polypeptide(L)'
;MCVKQKGIFNDKTSEIEELTYEVKQTITDVTNELDLLVQYSCNLNISNPQSKTHIDNIISSLKNRLFDFTKKFKDVLQIRSEQQVLKQPSKHSYLHSRADAMENIQKVIGDLAQMFQKVATMVTQQDEMIKRIDEDIDISLTNTREGQNYLLTYFNRLTSTRTLILQIFACIFILIVFFVIFS
;
A
#
# COMPACT_ATOMS: atom_id res chain seq x y z
N MET A 1 45.65 -21.49 33.18
CA MET A 1 45.41 -20.75 31.92
C MET A 1 44.92 -21.75 30.90
N CYS A 2 43.60 -21.95 30.79
CA CYS A 2 43.03 -22.88 29.81
C CYS A 2 42.48 -22.06 28.64
N VAL A 3 43.19 -22.12 27.52
CA VAL A 3 42.82 -21.49 26.26
C VAL A 3 41.59 -22.21 25.71
N LYS A 4 40.44 -21.53 25.69
CA LYS A 4 39.23 -22.01 25.01
C LYS A 4 39.55 -22.12 23.52
N GLN A 5 39.65 -23.36 23.01
CA GLN A 5 39.48 -23.64 21.59
C GLN A 5 38.08 -23.19 21.18
N LYS A 6 38.00 -21.94 20.74
CA LYS A 6 36.85 -21.34 20.07
C LYS A 6 36.67 -22.14 18.79
N GLY A 7 35.75 -23.10 18.82
CA GLY A 7 35.55 -24.06 17.75
C GLY A 7 35.28 -23.32 16.45
N ILE A 8 36.07 -23.63 15.41
CA ILE A 8 36.00 -23.13 14.04
C ILE A 8 34.63 -23.37 13.36
N PHE A 9 33.72 -24.06 14.06
CA PHE A 9 32.35 -24.39 13.66
C PHE A 9 31.26 -23.66 14.46
N ASN A 10 31.60 -23.00 15.58
CA ASN A 10 30.66 -22.14 16.33
C ASN A 10 30.47 -20.78 15.65
N ASP A 11 31.46 -20.37 14.85
CA ASP A 11 31.51 -19.09 14.15
C ASP A 11 30.32 -18.92 13.20
N LYS A 12 30.09 -19.91 12.33
CA LYS A 12 28.96 -19.89 11.38
C LYS A 12 27.59 -19.95 12.04
N THR A 13 27.47 -20.52 13.24
CA THR A 13 26.18 -20.52 13.96
C THR A 13 25.90 -19.16 14.58
N SER A 14 26.92 -18.55 15.19
CA SER A 14 26.84 -17.21 15.77
C SER A 14 26.54 -16.13 14.72
N GLU A 15 27.23 -16.17 13.57
CA GLU A 15 27.02 -15.23 12.46
C GLU A 15 25.60 -15.35 11.88
N ILE A 16 25.10 -16.59 11.75
CA ILE A 16 23.74 -16.84 11.27
C ILE A 16 22.70 -16.36 12.28
N GLU A 17 22.94 -16.51 13.59
CA GLU A 17 22.07 -15.96 14.62
C GLU A 17 22.03 -14.43 14.56
N GLU A 18 23.18 -13.78 14.45
CA GLU A 18 23.28 -12.32 14.28
C GLU A 18 22.50 -11.84 13.06
N LEU A 19 22.74 -12.44 11.89
CA LEU A 19 22.02 -12.11 10.66
C LEU A 19 20.51 -12.39 10.79
N THR A 20 20.14 -13.42 11.54
CA THR A 20 18.74 -13.75 11.81
C THR A 20 18.07 -12.65 12.62
N TYR A 21 18.76 -12.09 13.63
CA TYR A 21 18.26 -10.95 14.41
C TYR A 21 18.20 -9.67 13.59
N GLU A 22 19.19 -9.42 12.73
CA GLU A 22 19.20 -8.27 11.82
C GLU A 22 17.99 -8.30 10.87
N VAL A 23 17.78 -9.43 10.19
CA VAL A 23 16.64 -9.60 9.28
C VAL A 23 15.31 -9.48 10.04
N LYS A 24 15.20 -10.07 11.24
CA LYS A 24 14.01 -9.91 12.09
C LYS A 24 13.74 -8.44 12.42
N GLN A 25 14.79 -7.69 12.77
CA GLN A 25 14.68 -6.27 13.09
C GLN A 25 14.24 -5.48 11.87
N THR A 26 14.85 -5.69 10.71
CA THR A 26 14.44 -5.03 9.46
C THR A 26 12.99 -5.30 9.10
N ILE A 27 12.51 -6.55 9.24
CA ILE A 27 11.08 -6.86 9.03
C ILE A 27 10.22 -6.07 10.01
N THR A 28 10.63 -5.94 11.27
CA THR A 28 9.90 -5.19 12.30
C THR A 28 9.79 -3.71 11.93
N ASP A 29 10.91 -3.12 11.53
CA ASP A 29 10.99 -1.71 11.19
C ASP A 29 10.15 -1.40 9.95
N VAL A 30 10.31 -2.17 8.88
CA VAL A 30 9.51 -2.02 7.65
C VAL A 30 8.01 -2.24 7.92
N THR A 31 7.66 -3.17 8.81
CA THR A 31 6.27 -3.39 9.23
C THR A 31 5.69 -2.14 9.91
N ASN A 32 6.47 -1.50 10.80
CA ASN A 32 6.04 -0.30 11.51
C ASN A 32 5.98 0.92 10.58
N GLU A 33 6.95 1.09 9.69
CA GLU A 33 6.94 2.15 8.68
C GLU A 33 5.74 2.03 7.73
N LEU A 34 5.38 0.81 7.32
CA LEU A 34 4.19 0.58 6.51
C LEU A 34 2.90 0.94 7.25
N ASP A 35 2.83 0.67 8.55
CA ASP A 35 1.67 1.05 9.36
C ASP A 35 1.53 2.58 9.46
N LEU A 36 2.65 3.29 9.66
CA LEU A 36 2.70 4.75 9.64
C LEU A 36 2.28 5.32 8.27
N LEU A 37 2.76 4.73 7.17
CA LEU A 37 2.39 5.13 5.82
C LEU A 37 0.91 4.91 5.54
N VAL A 38 0.34 3.78 5.96
CA VAL A 38 -1.09 3.49 5.84
C VAL A 38 -1.90 4.53 6.61
N GLN A 39 -1.53 4.83 7.86
CA GLN A 39 -2.22 5.83 8.66
C GLN A 39 -2.12 7.23 8.04
N TYR A 40 -0.96 7.58 7.48
CA TYR A 40 -0.78 8.84 6.77
C TYR A 40 -1.68 8.93 5.54
N SER A 41 -1.73 7.87 4.72
CA SER A 41 -2.63 7.79 3.55
C SER A 41 -4.10 7.97 3.94
N CYS A 42 -4.56 7.34 5.02
CA CYS A 42 -5.94 7.47 5.51
C CYS A 42 -6.27 8.89 5.98
N ASN A 43 -5.30 9.64 6.50
CA ASN A 43 -5.49 11.02 6.98
C ASN A 43 -5.34 12.08 5.88
N LEU A 44 -4.77 11.72 4.73
CA LEU A 44 -4.68 12.63 3.61
C LEU A 44 -6.08 12.84 3.00
N ASN A 45 -6.56 14.08 3.04
CA ASN A 45 -7.71 14.48 2.25
C ASN A 45 -7.29 14.68 0.78
N ILE A 46 -7.08 13.55 0.07
CA ILE A 46 -6.63 13.57 -1.32
C ILE A 46 -7.82 13.95 -2.20
N SER A 47 -7.80 15.20 -2.67
CA SER A 47 -8.83 15.73 -3.57
C SER A 47 -8.86 15.06 -4.95
N ASN A 48 -7.78 14.38 -5.37
CA ASN A 48 -7.68 13.69 -6.65
C ASN A 48 -7.81 12.16 -6.49
N PRO A 49 -8.90 11.54 -6.98
CA PRO A 49 -9.14 10.10 -6.85
C PRO A 49 -8.01 9.24 -7.42
N GLN A 50 -7.44 9.63 -8.57
CA GLN A 50 -6.36 8.88 -9.21
C GLN A 50 -5.10 8.82 -8.34
N SER A 51 -4.80 9.89 -7.61
CA SER A 51 -3.66 9.93 -6.69
C SER A 51 -3.87 9.00 -5.49
N LYS A 52 -5.12 8.89 -5.01
CA LYS A 52 -5.49 7.96 -3.93
C LYS A 52 -5.27 6.51 -4.36
N THR A 53 -5.81 6.11 -5.51
CA THR A 53 -5.61 4.76 -6.09
C THR A 53 -4.14 4.41 -6.27
N HIS A 54 -3.34 5.35 -6.76
CA HIS A 54 -1.90 5.13 -6.95
C HIS A 54 -1.18 4.87 -5.62
N ILE A 55 -1.50 5.64 -4.58
CA ILE A 55 -0.92 5.44 -3.24
C ILE A 55 -1.34 4.08 -2.68
N ASP A 56 -2.60 3.70 -2.81
CA ASP A 56 -3.10 2.42 -2.30
C ASP A 56 -2.48 1.22 -3.04
N ASN A 57 -2.27 1.32 -4.36
CA ASN A 57 -1.56 0.32 -5.14
C ASN A 57 -0.09 0.16 -4.71
N ILE A 58 0.60 1.27 -4.39
CA ILE A 58 1.96 1.21 -3.85
C ILE A 58 1.97 0.51 -2.50
N ILE A 59 1.07 0.87 -1.60
CA ILE A 59 1.00 0.25 -0.27
C ILE A 59 0.71 -1.25 -0.39
N SER A 60 -0.21 -1.64 -1.26
CA SER A 60 -0.53 -3.05 -1.53
C SER A 60 0.69 -3.80 -2.06
N SER A 61 1.42 -3.23 -3.03
CA SER A 61 2.65 -3.82 -3.56
C SER A 61 3.70 -4.03 -2.45
N LEU A 62 3.91 -3.02 -1.60
CA LEU A 62 4.87 -3.10 -0.49
C LEU A 62 4.46 -4.14 0.55
N LYS A 63 3.17 -4.19 0.94
CA LYS A 63 2.65 -5.18 1.88
C LYS A 63 2.79 -6.61 1.36
N ASN A 64 2.46 -6.84 0.09
CA ASN A 64 2.62 -8.15 -0.54
C ASN A 64 4.09 -8.58 -0.58
N ARG A 65 5.01 -7.68 -0.91
CA ARG A 65 6.45 -7.95 -0.87
C ARG A 65 6.95 -8.27 0.55
N LEU A 66 6.48 -7.52 1.56
CA LEU A 66 6.82 -7.78 2.96
C LEU A 66 6.27 -9.13 3.42
N PHE A 67 5.05 -9.46 3.04
CA PHE A 67 4.42 -10.75 3.32
C PHE A 67 5.24 -11.91 2.74
N ASP A 68 5.59 -11.82 1.46
CA ASP A 68 6.39 -12.83 0.77
C ASP A 68 7.79 -12.99 1.37
N PHE A 69 8.43 -11.87 1.74
CA PHE A 69 9.74 -11.89 2.37
C PHE A 69 9.68 -12.54 3.75
N THR A 70 8.71 -12.15 4.59
CA THR A 70 8.52 -12.70 5.94
C THR A 70 8.24 -14.21 5.87
N LYS A 71 7.41 -14.64 4.92
CA LYS A 71 7.12 -16.06 4.67
C LYS A 71 8.38 -16.83 4.28
N LYS A 72 9.11 -16.37 3.27
CA LYS A 72 10.34 -17.01 2.80
C LYS A 72 11.39 -17.10 3.91
N PHE A 73 11.53 -16.04 4.71
CA PHE A 73 12.49 -16.02 5.81
C PHE A 73 12.12 -17.05 6.89
N LYS A 74 10.84 -17.12 7.28
CA LYS A 74 10.32 -18.17 8.17
C LYS A 74 10.61 -19.57 7.63
N ASP A 75 10.35 -19.82 6.35
CA ASP A 75 10.57 -21.12 5.70
C ASP A 75 12.05 -21.52 5.74
N VAL A 76 12.97 -20.59 5.48
CA VAL A 76 14.43 -20.82 5.57
C VAL A 76 14.87 -21.20 6.99
N LEU A 77 14.37 -20.49 8.00
CA LEU A 77 14.68 -20.81 9.40
C LEU A 77 14.11 -22.17 9.82
N GLN A 78 12.92 -22.52 9.33
CA GLN A 78 12.32 -23.83 9.57
C GLN A 78 13.15 -24.96 8.94
N ILE A 79 13.55 -24.83 7.67
CA ILE A 79 14.42 -25.79 6.98
C ILE A 79 15.74 -25.96 7.75
N ARG A 80 16.33 -24.85 8.21
CA ARG A 80 17.55 -24.89 9.01
C ARG A 80 17.35 -25.67 10.31
N SER A 81 16.24 -25.41 11.01
CA SER A 81 15.89 -26.13 12.23
C SER A 81 15.78 -27.64 11.96
N GLU A 82 15.03 -28.04 10.93
CA GLU A 82 14.88 -29.45 10.56
C GLU A 82 16.23 -30.12 10.21
N GLN A 83 17.08 -29.43 9.43
CA GLN A 83 18.41 -29.92 9.07
C GLN A 83 19.37 -30.04 10.26
N GLN A 84 19.24 -29.15 11.25
CA GLN A 84 20.04 -29.22 12.46
C GLN A 84 19.62 -30.40 13.36
N VAL A 85 18.34 -30.81 13.36
CA VAL A 85 17.89 -32.01 14.09
C VAL A 85 18.45 -33.29 13.48
N LEU A 86 18.45 -33.42 12.15
CA LEU A 86 18.80 -34.64 11.41
C LEU A 86 20.30 -35.01 11.46
N LYS A 87 21.20 -34.07 11.75
CA LYS A 87 22.64 -34.37 11.88
C LYS A 87 22.93 -35.12 13.18
N GLN A 88 23.30 -36.39 13.05
CA GLN A 88 23.52 -37.40 14.11
C GLN A 88 24.59 -36.96 15.16
N PRO A 89 24.45 -37.32 16.45
CA PRO A 89 25.28 -36.76 17.52
C PRO A 89 26.48 -37.65 17.84
N SER A 90 27.68 -37.27 17.38
CA SER A 90 28.91 -38.00 17.74
C SER A 90 29.65 -37.43 18.95
N LYS A 91 29.23 -36.28 19.51
CA LYS A 91 29.95 -35.61 20.62
C LYS A 91 29.00 -34.94 21.62
N HIS A 92 29.08 -35.35 22.88
CA HIS A 92 28.24 -34.89 23.99
C HIS A 92 28.35 -33.37 24.28
N SER A 93 29.53 -32.76 24.03
CA SER A 93 29.74 -31.31 24.19
C SER A 93 29.11 -30.47 23.07
N TYR A 94 28.76 -31.07 21.93
CA TYR A 94 28.14 -30.39 20.79
C TYR A 94 26.62 -30.27 20.95
N LEU A 95 26.03 -31.03 21.87
CA LEU A 95 24.59 -31.08 22.08
C LEU A 95 24.06 -29.84 22.81
N HIS A 96 24.80 -29.31 23.79
CA HIS A 96 24.33 -28.17 24.60
C HIS A 96 24.27 -26.87 23.80
N SER A 97 25.38 -26.42 23.19
CA SER A 97 25.38 -25.20 22.38
C SER A 97 24.47 -25.28 21.15
N ARG A 98 24.19 -26.50 20.65
CA ARG A 98 23.21 -26.71 19.56
C ARG A 98 21.77 -26.61 20.07
N ALA A 99 21.49 -27.07 21.28
CA ALA A 99 20.17 -26.94 21.90
C ALA A 99 19.84 -25.46 22.14
N ASP A 100 20.79 -24.69 22.67
CA ASP A 100 20.64 -23.25 22.91
C ASP A 100 20.40 -22.47 21.60
N ALA A 101 21.20 -22.75 20.56
CA ALA A 101 21.02 -22.17 19.22
C ALA A 101 19.66 -22.53 18.61
N MET A 102 19.20 -23.76 18.82
CA MET A 102 17.90 -24.21 18.30
C MET A 102 16.74 -23.53 19.03
N GLU A 103 16.84 -23.37 20.34
CA GLU A 103 15.86 -22.66 21.15
C GLU A 103 15.69 -21.22 20.67
N ASN A 104 16.81 -20.54 20.39
CA ASN A 104 16.81 -19.19 19.82
C ASN A 104 16.13 -19.12 18.46
N ILE A 105 16.44 -20.06 17.54
CA ILE A 105 15.80 -20.11 16.22
C ILE A 105 14.29 -20.38 16.34
N GLN A 106 13.88 -21.30 17.21
CA GLN A 106 12.47 -21.60 17.44
C GLN A 106 11.70 -20.40 18.00
N LYS A 107 12.33 -19.63 18.90
CA LYS A 107 11.78 -18.37 19.38
C LYS A 107 11.59 -17.35 18.24
N VAL A 108 12.59 -17.18 17.37
CA VAL A 108 12.50 -16.26 16.22
C VAL A 108 11.42 -16.72 15.23
N ILE A 109 11.28 -18.02 14.97
CA ILE A 109 10.19 -18.55 14.14
C ILE A 109 8.82 -18.22 14.75
N GLY A 110 8.69 -18.33 16.08
CA GLY A 110 7.49 -17.93 16.81
C GLY A 110 7.17 -16.45 16.66
N ASP A 111 8.17 -15.57 16.88
CA ASP A 111 8.05 -14.13 16.69
C ASP A 111 7.64 -13.81 15.24
N LEU A 112 8.29 -14.43 14.25
CA LEU A 112 7.96 -14.26 12.82
C LEU A 112 6.56 -14.76 12.47
N ALA A 113 6.05 -15.79 13.13
CA ALA A 113 4.68 -16.25 12.92
C ALA A 113 3.66 -15.19 13.37
N GLN A 114 3.93 -14.50 14.48
CA GLN A 114 3.11 -13.38 14.94
C GLN A 114 3.21 -12.19 13.97
N MET A 115 4.42 -11.86 13.50
CA MET A 115 4.61 -10.80 12.51
C MET A 115 3.94 -11.12 11.17
N PHE A 116 4.06 -12.36 10.72
CA PHE A 116 3.38 -12.85 9.52
C PHE A 116 1.86 -12.69 9.66
N GLN A 117 1.29 -13.01 10.82
CA GLN A 117 -0.13 -12.79 11.07
C GLN A 117 -0.51 -11.30 11.01
N LYS A 118 0.32 -10.42 11.59
CA LYS A 118 0.13 -8.96 11.53
C LYS A 118 0.14 -8.46 10.08
N VAL A 119 1.12 -8.88 9.27
CA VAL A 119 1.21 -8.50 7.85
C VAL A 119 0.06 -9.10 7.05
N ALA A 120 -0.32 -10.36 7.31
CA ALA A 120 -1.46 -11.01 6.68
C ALA A 120 -2.74 -10.21 6.91
N THR A 121 -3.00 -9.78 8.14
CA THR A 121 -4.17 -8.94 8.45
C THR A 121 -4.10 -7.57 7.78
N MET A 122 -2.91 -6.99 7.65
CA MET A 122 -2.72 -5.72 6.93
C MET A 122 -2.98 -5.84 5.43
N VAL A 123 -2.73 -7.00 4.83
CA VAL A 123 -3.04 -7.29 3.42
C VAL A 123 -4.54 -7.55 3.26
N THR A 124 -5.14 -8.43 4.09
CA THR A 124 -6.56 -8.78 3.96
C THR A 124 -7.50 -7.61 4.26
N GLN A 125 -7.16 -6.72 5.20
CA GLN A 125 -7.93 -5.49 5.43
C GLN A 125 -7.86 -4.51 4.25
N GLN A 126 -6.84 -4.57 3.41
CA GLN A 126 -6.69 -3.65 2.28
C GLN A 126 -7.50 -4.05 1.04
N ASP A 127 -7.81 -5.33 0.86
CA ASP A 127 -8.61 -5.82 -0.26
C ASP A 127 -10.06 -5.28 -0.25
N GLU A 128 -10.60 -4.96 0.92
CA GLU A 128 -11.94 -4.33 1.03
C GLU A 128 -11.91 -2.82 0.73
N MET A 129 -10.79 -2.14 1.02
CA MET A 129 -10.62 -0.70 0.77
C MET A 129 -10.45 -0.42 -0.73
N ILE A 130 -9.71 -1.27 -1.45
CA ILE A 130 -9.46 -1.15 -2.90
C ILE A 130 -10.78 -1.26 -3.68
N LYS A 131 -11.69 -2.16 -3.30
CA LYS A 131 -13.01 -2.30 -3.95
C LYS A 131 -13.87 -1.03 -3.86
N ARG A 132 -13.75 -0.27 -2.77
CA ARG A 132 -14.48 1.01 -2.60
C ARG A 132 -13.82 2.17 -3.35
N ILE A 133 -12.52 2.09 -3.58
CA ILE A 133 -11.77 3.11 -4.34
C ILE A 133 -12.20 3.12 -5.81
N ASP A 134 -12.45 1.96 -6.42
CA ASP A 134 -12.98 1.89 -7.78
C ASP A 134 -14.35 2.59 -7.89
N GLU A 135 -15.22 2.46 -6.87
CA GLU A 135 -16.51 3.17 -6.82
C GLU A 135 -16.34 4.69 -6.64
N ASP A 136 -15.45 5.15 -5.75
CA ASP A 136 -15.23 6.58 -5.49
C ASP A 136 -14.57 7.33 -6.68
N ILE A 137 -13.69 6.67 -7.44
CA ILE A 137 -13.08 7.27 -8.65
C ILE A 137 -14.13 7.52 -9.72
N ASP A 138 -15.02 6.54 -9.94
CA ASP A 138 -16.06 6.64 -10.96
C ASP A 138 -17.02 7.79 -10.62
N ILE A 139 -17.34 7.98 -9.34
CA ILE A 139 -18.16 9.08 -8.84
C ILE A 139 -17.49 10.45 -9.05
N SER A 140 -16.21 10.62 -8.77
CA SER A 140 -15.54 11.93 -8.99
C SER A 140 -15.34 12.27 -10.46
N LEU A 141 -15.02 11.27 -11.29
CA LEU A 141 -14.86 11.45 -12.73
C LEU A 141 -16.20 11.83 -13.39
N THR A 142 -17.28 11.16 -12.99
CA THR A 142 -18.64 11.52 -13.43
C THR A 142 -19.04 12.90 -12.92
N ASN A 143 -18.85 13.23 -11.64
CA ASN A 143 -19.16 14.56 -11.09
C ASN A 143 -18.43 15.70 -11.82
N THR A 144 -17.15 15.52 -12.16
CA THR A 144 -16.37 16.52 -12.91
C THR A 144 -16.87 16.66 -14.35
N ARG A 145 -17.18 15.54 -15.01
CA ARG A 145 -17.73 15.52 -16.37
C ARG A 145 -19.11 16.16 -16.45
N GLU A 146 -19.98 15.87 -15.47
CA GLU A 146 -21.28 16.50 -15.33
C GLU A 146 -21.12 18.02 -15.11
N GLY A 147 -20.20 18.45 -14.25
CA GLY A 147 -19.87 19.88 -14.06
C GLY A 147 -19.44 20.59 -15.35
N GLN A 148 -18.64 19.94 -16.20
CA GLN A 148 -18.25 20.47 -17.51
C GLN A 148 -19.45 20.59 -18.47
N ASN A 149 -20.34 19.59 -18.48
CA ASN A 149 -21.56 19.62 -19.27
C ASN A 149 -22.51 20.74 -18.82
N TYR A 150 -22.61 21.00 -17.51
CA TYR A 150 -23.37 22.14 -16.98
C TYR A 150 -22.83 23.48 -17.46
N LEU A 151 -21.51 23.68 -17.44
CA LEU A 151 -20.86 24.90 -17.94
C LEU A 151 -21.10 25.10 -19.44
N LEU A 152 -20.97 24.04 -20.24
CA LEU A 152 -21.23 24.10 -21.68
C LEU A 152 -22.70 24.41 -21.99
N THR A 153 -23.62 23.80 -21.25
CA THR A 153 -25.06 24.06 -21.37
C THR A 153 -25.40 25.50 -20.97
N TYR A 154 -24.79 26.02 -19.91
CA TYR A 154 -24.97 27.41 -19.48
C TYR A 154 -24.40 28.40 -20.50
N PHE A 155 -23.21 28.13 -21.05
CA PHE A 155 -22.61 28.94 -22.10
C PHE A 155 -23.46 28.98 -23.38
N ASN A 156 -23.98 27.83 -23.82
CA ASN A 156 -24.87 27.75 -24.98
C ASN A 156 -26.19 28.50 -24.76
N ARG A 157 -26.73 28.46 -23.53
CA ARG A 157 -27.89 29.29 -23.16
C ARG A 157 -27.57 30.78 -23.23
N LEU A 158 -26.43 31.24 -22.70
CA LEU A 158 -26.01 32.65 -22.78
C LEU A 158 -25.72 33.12 -24.21
N THR A 159 -25.19 32.25 -25.07
CA THR A 159 -24.96 32.59 -26.48
C THR A 159 -26.27 32.72 -27.24
N SER A 160 -27.25 31.86 -26.95
CA SER A 160 -28.59 31.89 -27.55
C SER A 160 -29.39 33.15 -27.18
N THR A 161 -29.26 33.65 -25.95
CA THR A 161 -29.96 34.89 -25.54
C THR A 161 -29.48 36.12 -26.31
N ARG A 162 -28.19 36.17 -26.70
CA ARG A 162 -27.64 37.26 -27.52
C ARG A 162 -28.22 37.30 -28.94
N THR A 163 -28.49 36.15 -29.54
CA THR A 163 -29.15 36.09 -30.85
C THR A 163 -30.63 36.44 -30.76
N LEU A 164 -31.31 36.03 -29.69
CA LEU A 164 -32.73 36.37 -29.48
C LEU A 164 -32.94 37.87 -29.25
N ILE A 165 -32.09 38.52 -28.45
CA ILE A 165 -32.22 39.96 -28.22
C ILE A 165 -31.98 40.77 -29.51
N LEU A 166 -31.04 40.33 -30.37
CA LEU A 166 -30.81 40.94 -31.67
C LEU A 166 -32.03 40.83 -32.59
N GLN A 167 -32.69 39.66 -32.61
CA GLN A 167 -33.90 39.44 -33.41
C GLN A 167 -35.07 40.31 -32.94
N ILE A 168 -35.29 40.42 -31.62
CA ILE A 168 -36.34 41.28 -31.05
C ILE A 168 -36.07 42.75 -31.39
N PHE A 169 -34.83 43.21 -31.25
CA PHE A 169 -34.44 44.57 -31.60
C PHE A 169 -34.70 44.89 -33.09
N ALA A 170 -34.38 43.95 -33.98
CA ALA A 170 -34.66 44.10 -35.41
C ALA A 170 -36.17 44.19 -35.72
N CYS A 171 -37.01 43.35 -35.08
CA CYS A 171 -38.46 43.44 -35.22
C CYS A 171 -39.02 44.79 -34.77
N ILE A 172 -38.56 45.31 -33.64
CA ILE A 172 -38.96 46.62 -33.12
C ILE A 172 -38.53 47.73 -34.09
N PHE A 173 -37.31 47.67 -34.60
CA PHE A 173 -36.79 48.64 -35.56
C PHE A 173 -37.63 48.69 -36.85
N ILE A 174 -37.97 47.52 -37.40
CA ILE A 174 -38.83 47.40 -38.59
C ILE A 174 -40.21 48.00 -38.32
N LEU A 175 -40.82 47.73 -37.15
CA LEU A 175 -42.11 48.28 -36.77
C LEU A 175 -42.10 49.82 -36.69
N ILE A 176 -41.05 50.40 -36.11
CA ILE A 176 -40.88 51.85 -36.02
C ILE A 176 -40.78 52.46 -37.43
N VAL A 177 -39.93 51.89 -38.29
CA VAL A 177 -39.77 52.37 -39.67
C VAL A 177 -41.09 52.29 -40.44
N PHE A 178 -41.82 51.19 -40.30
CA PHE A 178 -43.14 51.03 -40.91
C PHE A 178 -44.13 52.09 -40.40
N PHE A 179 -44.22 52.30 -39.09
CA PHE A 179 -45.12 53.30 -38.52
C PHE A 179 -44.80 54.72 -39.01
N VAL A 180 -43.52 55.08 -39.14
CA VAL A 180 -43.10 56.39 -39.66
C VAL A 180 -43.44 56.57 -41.14
N ILE A 181 -43.37 55.50 -41.95
CA ILE A 181 -43.68 55.58 -43.39
C ILE A 181 -45.19 55.64 -43.65
N PHE A 182 -46.00 54.99 -42.82
CA PHE A 182 -47.46 54.90 -43.00
C PHE A 182 -48.27 55.86 -42.11
N SER A 183 -47.60 56.71 -41.31
CA SER A 183 -48.19 57.83 -40.56
C SER A 183 -48.09 59.13 -41.35
#